data_AF-A0A972BWC5-F1
#
_entry.id   AF-A0A972BWC5-F1
#
_cell.length_a   1.000
_cell.length_b   1.000
_cell.length_c   1.000
_cell.angle_alpha   90.00
_cell.angle_beta   90.00
_cell.angle_gamma   90.00
#
_symmetry.space_group_name_H-M   'P 1'
#
loop_
_entity.id
_entity.type
_entity.pdbx_description
1 polymer ?
#
loop_
_entity_poly.entity_id
_entity_poly.type
_entity_poly.pdbx_seq_one_letter_code
_entity_poly.pdbx_strand_id
1 'polypeptide(L)'
;MLPIVINIFYLKINSVENASAINIGENYLVDWTNADKRNQGYGQNLGDGSDFVASRYIVDDRDGVDAPTYKQSLHQGDQQNLLGRHE
;
A
#
# COMPACT_ATOMS: atom_id res chain seq x y z
N MET A 1 3.07 -29.26 -23.38
CA MET A 1 3.23 -28.75 -22.01
C MET A 1 2.08 -29.29 -21.18
N LEU A 2 2.33 -29.86 -20.00
CA LEU A 2 1.25 -30.25 -19.08
C LEU A 2 0.79 -29.01 -18.30
N PRO A 3 -0.49 -28.90 -17.93
CA PRO A 3 -0.97 -27.77 -17.14
C PRO A 3 -0.33 -27.79 -15.75
N ILE A 4 0.12 -26.62 -15.28
CA ILE A 4 0.51 -26.41 -13.90
C ILE A 4 -0.78 -26.24 -13.09
N VAL A 5 -1.02 -27.12 -12.13
CA VAL A 5 -2.19 -27.05 -11.24
C VAL A 5 -1.72 -26.56 -9.87
N ILE A 6 -2.24 -25.42 -9.43
CA ILE A 6 -1.97 -24.86 -8.10
C ILE A 6 -3.24 -25.03 -7.27
N ASN A 7 -3.21 -25.94 -6.29
CA ASN A 7 -4.32 -26.13 -5.36
C ASN A 7 -4.03 -25.35 -4.06
N ILE A 8 -4.91 -24.41 -3.72
CA ILE A 8 -4.88 -23.71 -2.44
C ILE A 8 -6.05 -24.23 -1.61
N PHE A 9 -5.74 -25.03 -0.60
CA PHE A 9 -6.76 -25.65 0.25
C PHE A 9 -7.32 -24.69 1.30
N TYR A 10 -6.49 -23.79 1.81
CA TYR A 10 -6.93 -22.76 2.75
C TYR A 10 -5.96 -21.58 2.74
N LEU A 11 -6.52 -20.38 2.72
CA LEU A 11 -5.79 -19.13 2.87
C LEU A 11 -6.55 -18.27 3.87
N LYS A 12 -5.98 -18.09 5.06
CA LYS A 12 -6.50 -17.14 6.05
C LYS A 12 -5.64 -15.90 6.04
N ILE A 13 -6.28 -14.81 5.71
CA ILE A 13 -5.69 -13.48 5.75
C ILE A 13 -6.51 -12.70 6.76
N ASN A 14 -5.87 -12.34 7.87
CA ASN A 14 -6.52 -11.58 8.93
C ASN A 14 -6.60 -10.08 8.59
N SER A 15 -5.65 -9.59 7.80
CA SER A 15 -5.71 -8.26 7.19
C SER A 15 -4.70 -8.12 6.06
N VAL A 16 -5.04 -7.27 5.10
CA VAL A 16 -4.11 -6.71 4.12
C VAL A 16 -4.30 -5.22 4.18
N GLU A 17 -3.30 -4.51 4.69
CA GLU A 17 -3.43 -3.08 4.99
C GLU A 17 -3.05 -2.19 3.81
N ASN A 18 -2.79 -0.91 4.04
CA ASN A 18 -2.62 0.03 2.95
C ASN A 18 -1.40 -0.31 2.08
N ALA A 19 -1.48 0.01 0.79
CA ALA A 19 -0.48 -0.33 -0.23
C ALA A 19 -0.25 -1.84 -0.44
N SER A 20 -1.22 -2.69 -0.14
CA SER A 20 -1.00 -4.14 -0.18
C SER A 20 -1.62 -4.84 -1.39
N ALA A 21 -1.00 -5.95 -1.79
CA ALA A 21 -1.48 -6.83 -2.85
C ALA A 21 -1.22 -8.29 -2.46
N ILE A 22 -2.12 -9.19 -2.86
CA ILE A 22 -1.91 -10.63 -2.78
C ILE A 22 -2.08 -11.18 -4.19
N ASN A 23 -0.95 -11.51 -4.80
CA ASN A 23 -0.88 -11.90 -6.20
C ASN A 23 -0.29 -13.31 -6.33
N ILE A 24 -0.85 -14.11 -7.24
CA ILE A 24 -0.42 -15.47 -7.56
C ILE A 24 -0.24 -15.57 -9.07
N GLY A 25 0.85 -16.18 -9.52
CA GLY A 25 1.22 -16.23 -10.95
C GLY A 25 2.09 -15.05 -11.38
N GLU A 26 2.30 -14.90 -12.70
CA GLU A 26 3.04 -13.76 -13.26
C GLU A 26 2.24 -12.47 -13.10
N ASN A 27 2.81 -11.48 -12.41
CA ASN A 27 2.16 -10.21 -12.14
C ASN A 27 3.15 -9.07 -12.37
N TYR A 28 2.69 -8.03 -13.05
CA TYR A 28 3.45 -6.82 -13.30
C TYR A 28 2.71 -5.63 -12.67
N LEU A 29 3.28 -5.09 -11.59
CA LEU A 29 2.69 -3.98 -10.83
C LEU A 29 3.52 -2.71 -11.10
N VAL A 30 3.11 -1.94 -12.11
CA VAL A 30 3.75 -0.66 -12.44
C VAL A 30 2.95 0.51 -11.89
N ASP A 31 3.68 1.58 -11.55
CA ASP A 31 3.14 2.82 -10.98
C ASP A 31 2.30 2.60 -9.70
N TRP A 32 2.58 1.51 -8.97
CA TRP A 32 1.98 1.26 -7.66
C TRP A 32 2.45 2.32 -6.68
N THR A 33 1.53 3.17 -6.26
CA THR A 33 1.84 4.31 -5.38
C THR A 33 0.78 4.44 -4.31
N ASN A 34 1.22 4.47 -3.07
CA ASN A 34 0.35 4.68 -1.93
C ASN A 34 0.88 5.83 -1.07
N ALA A 35 -0.03 6.61 -0.51
CA ALA A 35 0.27 7.59 0.51
C ALA A 35 -0.81 7.50 1.58
N ASP A 36 -0.36 7.47 2.82
CA ASP A 36 -1.21 7.23 3.98
C ASP A 36 -0.68 8.07 5.13
N LYS A 37 -1.59 8.75 5.84
CA LYS A 37 -1.33 9.22 7.19
C LYS A 37 -2.32 8.54 8.11
N ARG A 38 -1.82 8.10 9.27
CA ARG A 38 -2.66 7.59 10.35
C ARG A 38 -2.31 8.31 11.62
N ASN A 39 -3.32 8.86 12.24
CA ASN A 39 -3.23 9.46 13.56
C ASN A 39 -4.18 8.73 14.49
N GLN A 40 -3.74 7.56 14.98
CA GLN A 40 -4.58 6.64 15.72
C GLN A 40 -4.07 6.48 17.14
N GLY A 41 -4.98 6.55 18.11
CA GLY A 41 -4.65 6.44 19.53
C GLY A 41 -4.39 5.01 19.93
N TYR A 42 -4.98 4.08 19.18
CA TYR A 42 -4.75 2.66 19.30
C TYR A 42 -4.55 2.08 17.90
N GLY A 43 -3.74 1.03 17.82
CA GLY A 43 -3.39 0.41 16.54
C GLY A 43 -4.53 -0.43 15.95
N GLN A 44 -4.19 -1.21 14.93
CA GLN A 44 -5.13 -2.14 14.31
C GLN A 44 -5.10 -3.47 15.06
N ASN A 45 -6.26 -3.92 15.54
CA ASN A 45 -6.45 -5.27 16.08
C ASN A 45 -7.07 -6.13 15.00
N LEU A 46 -6.26 -7.01 14.42
CA LEU A 46 -6.65 -7.79 13.26
C LEU A 46 -6.30 -9.26 13.50
N GLY A 47 -7.30 -10.12 13.34
CA GLY A 47 -7.16 -11.56 13.41
C GLY A 47 -7.82 -12.19 14.62
N ASP A 48 -7.59 -13.49 14.79
CA ASP A 48 -8.28 -14.26 15.81
C ASP A 48 -7.80 -13.89 17.21
N GLY A 49 -8.74 -13.58 18.09
CA GLY A 49 -8.44 -13.23 19.48
C GLY A 49 -7.80 -11.86 19.68
N SER A 50 -7.97 -10.94 18.72
CA SER A 50 -7.48 -9.56 18.85
C SER A 50 -8.45 -8.70 19.67
N ASP A 51 -8.33 -8.75 21.01
CA ASP A 51 -9.13 -7.94 21.92
C ASP A 51 -8.34 -6.73 22.46
N PHE A 52 -9.03 -5.61 22.66
CA PHE A 52 -8.53 -4.50 23.47
C PHE A 52 -9.27 -4.49 24.80
N VAL A 53 -8.53 -4.52 25.91
CA VAL A 53 -9.12 -4.50 27.26
C VAL A 53 -8.56 -3.32 28.05
N ALA A 54 -9.48 -2.53 28.62
CA ALA A 54 -9.19 -1.39 29.48
C ALA A 54 -8.28 -0.30 28.87
N SER A 55 -8.36 -0.11 27.55
CA SER A 55 -7.49 0.84 26.88
C SER A 55 -8.02 2.29 26.90
N ARG A 56 -7.13 3.25 27.19
CA ARG A 56 -7.42 4.70 27.12
C ARG A 56 -6.37 5.38 26.27
N TYR A 57 -6.81 6.17 25.30
CA TYR A 57 -5.93 6.83 24.34
C TYR A 57 -6.35 8.27 24.10
N ILE A 58 -5.35 9.13 23.90
CA ILE A 58 -5.52 10.53 23.51
C ILE A 58 -4.56 10.74 22.35
N VAL A 59 -5.09 11.31 21.27
CA VAL A 59 -4.31 11.62 20.08
C VAL A 59 -4.42 13.11 19.85
N ASP A 60 -3.30 13.79 19.90
CA ASP A 60 -3.21 15.21 19.66
C ASP A 60 -2.20 15.42 18.54
N ASP A 61 -2.71 15.81 17.37
CA ASP A 61 -1.94 16.02 16.16
C ASP A 61 -2.19 17.45 15.69
N ARG A 62 -1.30 18.34 16.14
CA ARG A 62 -1.38 19.77 15.86
C ARG A 62 -0.34 20.13 14.83
N ASP A 63 -0.54 19.70 13.60
CA ASP A 63 0.16 20.23 12.44
C ASP A 63 -0.77 21.13 11.60
N GLY A 64 -0.20 22.16 10.97
CA GLY A 64 -0.94 23.05 10.06
C GLY A 64 -1.04 22.50 8.63
N VAL A 65 -0.23 21.49 8.32
CA VAL A 65 -0.22 20.76 7.05
C VAL A 65 -0.11 19.28 7.37
N ASP A 66 -1.11 18.54 6.96
CA ASP A 66 -1.27 17.11 7.20
C ASP A 66 -0.93 16.35 5.89
N ALA A 67 0.18 15.61 5.91
CA ALA A 67 0.66 14.67 4.87
C ALA A 67 0.51 15.12 3.39
N PRO A 68 1.23 16.17 2.97
CA PRO A 68 1.22 16.59 1.57
C PRO A 68 1.91 15.53 0.71
N THR A 69 1.17 14.95 -0.24
CA THR A 69 1.69 13.92 -1.15
C THR A 69 1.78 14.45 -2.57
N TYR A 70 2.94 14.27 -3.20
CA TYR A 70 3.15 14.59 -4.60
C TYR A 70 3.59 13.33 -5.35
N LYS A 71 2.88 12.98 -6.43
CA LYS A 71 3.22 11.86 -7.30
C LYS A 71 3.73 12.40 -8.63
N GLN A 72 4.88 11.92 -9.08
CA GLN A 72 5.43 12.17 -10.41
C GLN A 72 5.71 10.82 -11.08
N SER A 73 4.95 10.48 -12.11
CA SER A 73 5.29 9.37 -13.00
C SER A 73 6.05 9.94 -14.20
N LEU A 74 7.17 9.32 -14.57
CA LEU A 74 7.82 9.59 -15.85
C LEU A 74 7.29 8.58 -16.84
N HIS A 75 6.55 9.03 -17.85
CA HIS A 75 6.18 8.17 -18.97
C HIS A 75 7.47 7.85 -19.76
N GLN A 76 7.63 6.61 -20.23
CA GLN A 76 8.83 6.21 -20.98
C GLN A 76 9.05 7.03 -22.27
N GLY A 77 8.00 7.68 -22.79
CA GLY A 77 8.07 8.64 -23.89
C GLY A 77 8.58 10.04 -23.50
N ASP A 78 8.49 10.43 -22.23
CA ASP A 78 8.84 11.78 -21.77
C ASP A 78 10.36 11.95 -21.52
N GLN A 79 11.08 10.86 -21.26
CA GLN A 79 12.54 10.87 -21.14
C GLN A 79 13.25 11.24 -22.46
N GLN A 80 12.63 10.92 -23.60
CA GLN A 80 13.20 11.23 -24.92
C GLN A 80 12.99 12.71 -25.31
N ASN A 81 11.89 13.33 -24.88
CA ASN A 81 11.59 14.74 -25.16
C ASN A 81 12.38 15.74 -24.31
N LEU A 82 12.96 15.30 -23.18
CA LEU A 82 13.76 16.16 -22.30
C LEU A 82 15.22 16.30 -22.73
N LEU A 83 15.74 15.37 -23.53
CA LEU A 83 17.08 15.43 -24.11
C LEU A 83 17.13 16.17 -25.45
N GLY A 84 15.99 16.38 -26.11
CA GLY A 84 15.88 17.05 -27.42
C GLY A 84 15.44 18.52 -27.38
N ARG A 85 15.41 19.16 -26.20
CA ARG A 85 14.93 20.55 -26.02
C ARG A 85 16.04 21.58 -25.76
N HIS A 86 17.29 21.21 -26.05
CA HIS A 86 18.45 22.11 -26.01
C HIS A 86 19.07 22.28 -27.41
N GLU A 87 18.23 22.56 -28.41
CA GLU A 87 18.63 23.14 -29.70
C GLU A 87 17.70 24.31 -30.06
#